data_AF-A0A0C1RK25-F1
#
_entry.id   AF-A0A0C1RK25-F1
#
_cell.length_a   1.000
_cell.length_b   1.000
_cell.length_c   1.000
_cell.angle_alpha   90.00
_cell.angle_beta   90.00
_cell.angle_gamma   90.00
#
_symmetry.space_group_name_H-M   'P 1'
#
loop_
_entity.id
_entity.type
_entity.pdbx_description
1 polymer ?
#
loop_
_entity_poly.entity_id
_entity_poly.type
_entity_poly.pdbx_seq_one_letter_code
_entity_poly.pdbx_strand_id
1 'polypeptide(L)'
;MDTQLTYLAWSAFLCIVLWLPYVLERIQSQGLKPVLNYPENPPAPAVWAQRAQRAHLNLVENLPAFAALVIIAHLIGVDAGGGAALFFWARVVQAIVHILGISYVRTLAFAASWVGMLTIFFSVL
;
A
#
# COMPACT_ATOMS: atom_id res chain seq x y z
N MET A 1 -2.21 6.24 -22.55
CA MET A 1 -1.95 6.59 -21.14
C MET A 1 -0.55 6.13 -20.82
N ASP A 2 0.22 6.92 -20.08
CA ASP A 2 1.57 6.54 -19.68
C ASP A 2 1.51 5.39 -18.65
N THR A 3 2.26 4.31 -18.92
CA THR A 3 2.26 3.09 -18.11
C THR A 3 2.63 3.39 -16.66
N GLN A 4 3.64 4.23 -16.44
CA GLN A 4 4.11 4.57 -15.10
C GLN A 4 3.07 5.37 -14.29
N LEU A 5 2.39 6.34 -14.93
CA LEU A 5 1.30 7.10 -14.29
C LEU A 5 0.08 6.22 -14.01
N THR A 6 -0.18 5.23 -14.87
CA THR A 6 -1.27 4.27 -14.67
C THR A 6 -1.02 3.43 -13.40
N TYR A 7 0.20 2.94 -13.20
CA TYR A 7 0.56 2.22 -11.97
C TYR A 7 0.58 3.12 -10.75
N LEU A 8 0.99 4.39 -10.88
CA LEU A 8 0.86 5.36 -9.79
C LEU A 8 -0.62 5.54 -9.37
N ALA A 9 -1.53 5.70 -10.33
CA ALA A 9 -2.96 5.80 -10.06
C ALA A 9 -3.50 4.54 -9.36
N TRP A 10 -3.11 3.35 -9.82
CA TRP A 10 -3.51 2.09 -9.18
C TRP A 10 -2.93 1.90 -7.77
N SER A 11 -1.68 2.30 -7.53
CA SER A 11 -1.08 2.29 -6.19
C SER A 11 -1.78 3.26 -5.23
N ALA A 12 -2.15 4.44 -5.72
CA ALA A 12 -2.95 5.40 -4.95
C ALA A 12 -4.34 4.83 -4.65
N PHE A 13 -5.01 4.24 -5.64
CA PHE A 13 -6.29 3.58 -5.46
C PHE A 13 -6.22 2.45 -4.43
N LEU A 14 -5.20 1.59 -4.50
CA LEU A 14 -4.96 0.53 -3.52
C LEU A 14 -4.86 1.11 -2.10
N CYS A 15 -4.12 2.21 -1.93
CA CYS A 15 -4.02 2.90 -0.63
C CYS A 15 -5.39 3.42 -0.15
N ILE A 16 -6.19 4.01 -1.03
CA ILE A 16 -7.52 4.54 -0.72
C ILE A 16 -8.48 3.45 -0.25
N VAL A 17 -8.36 2.21 -0.73
CA VAL A 17 -9.29 1.13 -0.37
C VAL A 17 -8.81 0.24 0.77
N LEU A 18 -7.51 0.22 1.09
CA LEU A 18 -6.95 -0.68 2.11
C LEU A 18 -7.43 -0.40 3.54
N TRP A 19 -8.04 0.75 3.79
CA TRP A 19 -8.65 1.01 5.09
C TRP A 19 -9.98 0.29 5.32
N LEU A 20 -10.70 -0.04 4.24
CA LEU A 20 -12.05 -0.60 4.31
C LEU A 20 -12.11 -1.88 5.15
N PRO A 21 -11.23 -2.89 4.97
CA PRO A 21 -11.37 -4.15 5.70
C PRO A 21 -11.33 -3.99 7.22
N TYR A 22 -10.40 -3.20 7.75
CA TYR A 22 -10.26 -3.05 9.20
C TYR A 22 -11.26 -2.06 9.81
N VAL A 23 -11.82 -1.12 9.04
CA VAL A 23 -12.94 -0.32 9.56
C VAL A 23 -14.24 -1.10 9.54
N LEU A 24 -14.50 -1.87 8.48
CA LEU A 24 -15.68 -2.73 8.42
C LEU A 24 -15.67 -3.77 9.55
N GLU A 25 -14.51 -4.35 9.85
CA GLU A 25 -14.37 -5.23 11.01
C GLU A 25 -14.71 -4.52 12.32
N ARG A 26 -14.19 -3.30 12.53
CA ARG A 26 -14.50 -2.52 13.74
C ARG A 26 -15.99 -2.18 13.83
N ILE A 27 -16.65 -1.85 12.72
CA ILE A 27 -18.09 -1.61 12.69
C ILE A 27 -18.86 -2.89 13.03
N GLN A 28 -18.41 -4.04 12.51
CA GLN A 28 -19.03 -5.34 12.78
C GLN A 28 -18.85 -5.77 14.23
N SER A 29 -17.67 -5.58 14.83
CA SER A 29 -17.34 -6.06 16.18
C SER A 29 -17.74 -5.10 17.29
N GLN A 30 -17.77 -3.78 17.02
CA GLN A 30 -17.99 -2.74 18.04
C GLN A 30 -19.27 -1.93 17.79
N GLY A 31 -19.88 -2.06 16.61
CA GLY A 31 -20.98 -1.22 16.16
C GLY A 31 -20.53 0.12 15.58
N LEU A 32 -21.44 0.80 14.87
CA LEU A 32 -21.12 2.06 14.19
C LEU A 32 -20.87 3.21 15.17
N LYS A 33 -21.65 3.29 16.27
CA LYS A 33 -21.55 4.41 17.21
C LYS A 33 -20.16 4.52 17.85
N PRO A 34 -19.53 3.45 18.38
CA PRO A 34 -18.18 3.56 18.93
C PRO A 34 -17.12 3.93 17.87
N VAL A 35 -17.24 3.42 16.64
CA VAL A 35 -16.29 3.71 15.55
C VAL A 35 -16.31 5.17 15.12
N LEU A 36 -17.47 5.84 15.21
CA LEU A 36 -17.62 7.26 14.92
C LEU A 36 -17.22 8.18 16.10
N ASN A 37 -16.92 7.61 17.27
CA ASN A 37 -16.53 8.33 18.47
C ASN A 37 -15.09 7.98 18.88
N TYR A 38 -14.63 8.57 19.98
CA TYR A 38 -13.32 8.32 20.57
C TYR A 38 -13.48 7.62 21.94
N PRO A 39 -13.83 6.32 21.97
CA PRO A 39 -13.91 5.58 23.23
C PRO A 39 -12.53 5.52 23.90
N GLU A 40 -12.47 5.68 25.22
CA GLU A 40 -11.21 5.62 25.97
C GLU A 40 -10.58 4.21 25.95
N ASN A 41 -11.42 3.16 25.92
CA ASN A 41 -10.98 1.76 25.93
C ASN A 41 -11.76 0.93 24.88
N PRO A 42 -11.49 1.10 23.57
CA PRO A 42 -12.14 0.30 22.55
C PRO A 42 -11.72 -1.18 22.66
N PRO A 43 -12.62 -2.14 22.36
CA PRO A 43 -12.25 -3.53 22.20
C PRO A 43 -11.14 -3.70 21.15
N ALA A 44 -10.27 -4.69 21.35
CA ALA A 44 -9.25 -5.01 20.37
C ALA A 44 -9.91 -5.53 19.07
N PRO A 45 -9.57 -4.96 17.90
CA PRO A 45 -9.99 -5.51 16.60
C PRO A 45 -9.49 -6.94 16.40
N ALA A 46 -10.14 -7.70 15.53
CA ALA A 46 -9.64 -9.00 15.13
C ALA A 46 -8.17 -8.94 14.66
N VAL A 47 -7.38 -9.98 14.93
CA VAL A 47 -5.93 -9.99 14.65
C VAL A 47 -5.63 -9.73 13.17
N TRP A 48 -6.49 -10.21 12.25
CA TRP A 48 -6.35 -9.95 10.82
C TRP A 48 -6.61 -8.47 10.46
N ALA A 49 -7.54 -7.80 11.14
CA ALA A 49 -7.84 -6.39 10.93
C ALA A 49 -6.68 -5.51 11.41
N GLN A 50 -6.03 -5.87 12.52
CA GLN A 50 -4.79 -5.23 12.96
C GLN A 50 -3.65 -5.42 11.95
N ARG A 51 -3.58 -6.56 11.26
CA ARG A 51 -2.63 -6.77 10.15
C ARG A 51 -2.99 -5.94 8.92
N ALA A 52 -4.27 -5.83 8.58
CA ALA A 52 -4.75 -4.98 7.48
C ALA A 52 -4.40 -3.50 7.72
N GLN A 53 -4.57 -3.00 8.94
CA GLN A 53 -4.15 -1.64 9.30
C GLN A 53 -2.64 -1.45 9.12
N ARG A 54 -1.82 -2.41 9.55
CA ARG A 54 -0.36 -2.35 9.33
C ARG A 54 0.03 -2.43 7.87
N ALA A 55 -0.67 -3.22 7.06
CA ALA A 55 -0.45 -3.28 5.61
C ALA A 55 -0.77 -1.93 4.95
N HIS A 56 -1.89 -1.30 5.34
CA HIS A 56 -2.26 0.04 4.88
C HIS A 56 -1.21 1.09 5.25
N LEU A 57 -0.81 1.18 6.52
CA LEU A 57 0.20 2.14 6.97
C LEU A 57 1.55 1.96 6.24
N ASN A 58 1.96 0.71 6.00
CA ASN A 58 3.17 0.44 5.25
C ASN A 58 3.10 0.95 3.80
N LEU A 59 1.94 0.90 3.14
CA LEU A 59 1.76 1.49 1.82
C LEU A 59 1.76 3.03 1.90
N VAL A 60 1.07 3.62 2.88
CA VAL A 60 1.03 5.08 3.11
C VAL A 60 2.44 5.66 3.27
N GLU A 61 3.34 4.98 3.99
CA GLU A 61 4.73 5.42 4.19
C GLU A 61 5.58 5.36 2.91
N ASN A 62 5.27 4.47 1.97
CA ASN A 62 6.08 4.25 0.77
C ASN A 62 5.52 4.97 -0.46
N LEU A 63 4.21 5.25 -0.48
CA LEU A 63 3.53 5.85 -1.63
C LEU A 63 4.07 7.24 -2.01
N PRO A 64 4.39 8.16 -1.08
CA PRO A 64 4.94 9.48 -1.45
C PRO A 64 6.28 9.40 -2.18
N ALA A 65 7.19 8.53 -1.72
CA ALA A 65 8.49 8.34 -2.37
C ALA A 65 8.32 7.75 -3.77
N PHE A 66 7.47 6.73 -3.91
CA PHE A 66 7.15 6.14 -5.21
C PHE A 66 6.52 7.18 -6.17
N ALA A 67 5.56 7.97 -5.68
CA ALA A 67 4.90 9.00 -6.46
C ALA A 67 5.88 10.06 -6.97
N ALA A 68 6.77 10.54 -6.10
CA ALA A 68 7.79 11.51 -6.48
C ALA A 68 8.69 10.98 -7.61
N LEU A 69 9.18 9.75 -7.50
CA LEU A 69 10.04 9.13 -8.52
C LEU A 69 9.33 8.96 -9.87
N VAL A 70 8.08 8.47 -9.86
CA VAL A 70 7.29 8.31 -11.10
C VAL A 70 6.99 9.65 -11.76
N ILE A 71 6.65 10.68 -10.97
CA ILE A 71 6.38 12.02 -11.49
C ILE A 71 7.65 12.63 -12.10
N ILE A 72 8.80 12.49 -11.43
CA ILE A 72 10.09 12.95 -11.98
C ILE A 72 10.38 12.26 -13.30
N ALA A 73 10.29 10.92 -13.35
CA ALA A 73 10.54 10.14 -14.57
C ALA A 73 9.65 10.61 -15.74
N HIS A 74 8.36 10.83 -15.47
CA HIS A 74 7.42 11.35 -16.46
C HIS A 74 7.80 12.74 -16.96
N LEU A 75 8.18 13.65 -16.07
CA LEU A 75 8.54 15.03 -16.42
C LEU A 75 9.81 15.12 -17.27
N ILE A 76 10.78 14.23 -17.05
CA ILE A 76 12.04 14.20 -17.82
C ILE A 76 11.99 13.28 -19.05
N GLY A 77 10.86 12.60 -19.28
CA GLY A 77 10.65 11.72 -20.43
C GLY A 77 11.39 10.37 -20.36
N VAL A 78 11.69 9.89 -19.16
CA VAL A 78 12.30 8.56 -18.93
C VAL A 78 11.22 7.51 -18.69
N ASP A 79 11.42 6.31 -19.26
CA ASP A 79 10.54 5.17 -19.01
C ASP A 79 10.83 4.52 -17.65
N ALA A 80 9.87 4.63 -16.73
CA ALA A 80 9.85 3.94 -15.45
C ALA A 80 8.72 2.89 -15.34
N GLY A 81 8.10 2.50 -16.46
CA GLY A 81 6.93 1.62 -16.49
C GLY A 81 7.17 0.26 -15.83
N GLY A 82 8.33 -0.36 -16.08
CA GLY A 82 8.70 -1.64 -15.48
C GLY A 82 8.86 -1.58 -13.96
N GLY A 83 9.56 -0.55 -13.45
CA GLY A 83 9.73 -0.33 -12.02
C GLY A 83 8.40 -0.01 -11.32
N ALA A 84 7.53 0.76 -11.98
CA ALA A 84 6.21 1.09 -11.48
C ALA A 84 5.27 -0.12 -11.41
N ALA A 85 5.30 -0.98 -12.43
CA ALA A 85 4.56 -2.25 -12.44
C ALA A 85 5.00 -3.16 -11.30
N LEU A 86 6.32 -3.31 -11.11
CA LEU A 86 6.90 -4.12 -10.04
C LEU A 86 6.47 -3.60 -8.67
N PHE A 87 6.56 -2.29 -8.44
CA PHE A 87 6.10 -1.68 -7.20
C PHE A 87 4.63 -2.01 -6.93
N PHE A 88 3.73 -1.76 -7.89
CA PHE A 88 2.30 -1.97 -7.72
C PHE A 88 1.95 -3.43 -7.38
N TRP A 89 2.38 -4.38 -8.22
CA TRP A 89 2.04 -5.79 -8.01
C TRP A 89 2.65 -6.36 -6.73
N ALA A 90 3.87 -5.95 -6.40
CA ALA A 90 4.50 -6.32 -5.14
C ALA A 90 3.71 -5.80 -3.93
N ARG A 91 3.12 -4.59 -4.01
CA ARG A 91 2.25 -4.05 -2.94
C ARG A 91 0.91 -4.78 -2.84
N VAL A 92 0.31 -5.18 -3.96
CA VAL A 92 -0.90 -6.03 -3.96
C VAL A 92 -0.61 -7.35 -3.25
N VAL A 93 0.47 -8.04 -3.63
CA VAL A 93 0.87 -9.30 -2.99
C VAL A 93 1.15 -9.08 -1.51
N GLN A 94 1.96 -8.07 -1.16
CA GLN A 94 2.30 -7.73 0.22
C GLN A 94 1.04 -7.52 1.07
N ALA A 95 0.07 -6.74 0.57
CA ALA A 95 -1.14 -6.43 1.32
C ALA A 95 -1.96 -7.70 1.62
N ILE A 96 -2.17 -8.53 0.60
CA ILE A 96 -2.92 -9.79 0.73
C ILE A 96 -2.25 -10.72 1.74
N VAL A 97 -0.95 -11.02 1.54
CA VAL A 97 -0.24 -11.99 2.40
C VAL A 97 -0.04 -11.47 3.82
N HIS A 98 0.09 -10.15 4.00
CA HIS A 98 0.17 -9.54 5.32
C HIS A 98 -1.15 -9.68 6.07
N ILE A 99 -2.29 -9.43 5.43
CA ILE A 99 -3.63 -9.60 6.02
C ILE A 99 -3.84 -11.07 6.41
N LEU A 100 -3.46 -12.02 5.54
CA LEU A 100 -3.55 -13.45 5.80
C LEU A 100 -2.57 -13.95 6.88
N GLY A 101 -1.52 -13.19 7.21
CA GLY A 101 -0.56 -13.54 8.25
C GLY A 101 0.61 -14.41 7.77
N ILE A 102 0.91 -14.40 6.46
CA ILE A 102 2.02 -15.16 5.87
C ILE A 102 3.30 -14.30 5.92
N SER A 103 4.19 -14.62 6.86
CA SER A 103 5.30 -13.74 7.27
C SER A 103 6.42 -13.59 6.22
N TYR A 104 6.91 -14.68 5.63
CA TYR A 104 8.08 -14.64 4.73
C TYR A 104 7.76 -14.00 3.38
N VAL A 105 6.62 -14.37 2.78
CA VAL A 105 6.17 -13.84 1.48
C VAL A 105 5.94 -12.33 1.56
N ARG A 106 5.41 -11.84 2.69
CA ARG A 106 5.24 -10.40 2.94
C ARG A 106 6.56 -9.64 2.80
N THR A 107 7.63 -10.15 3.40
CA THR A 107 8.93 -9.46 3.40
C THR A 107 9.55 -9.47 2.01
N LEU A 108 9.46 -10.59 1.29
CA LEU A 108 9.93 -10.68 -0.10
C LEU A 108 9.15 -9.75 -1.02
N ALA A 109 7.82 -9.67 -0.88
CA ALA A 109 6.98 -8.75 -1.64
C ALA A 109 7.33 -7.29 -1.32
N PHE A 110 7.55 -6.93 -0.05
CA PHE A 110 8.03 -5.59 0.31
C PHE A 110 9.38 -5.28 -0.37
N ALA A 111 10.35 -6.20 -0.29
CA ALA A 111 11.67 -6.03 -0.90
C ALA A 111 11.58 -5.86 -2.43
N ALA A 112 10.72 -6.63 -3.10
CA ALA A 112 10.47 -6.50 -4.53
C ALA A 112 9.92 -5.10 -4.88
N SER A 113 8.98 -4.57 -4.08
CA SER A 113 8.47 -3.21 -4.29
C SER A 113 9.56 -2.15 -4.10
N TRP A 114 10.46 -2.36 -3.15
CA TRP A 114 11.59 -1.46 -2.89
C TRP A 114 12.61 -1.49 -4.04
N VAL A 115 12.91 -2.67 -4.58
CA VAL A 115 13.71 -2.82 -5.81
C VAL A 115 13.05 -2.06 -6.97
N GLY A 116 11.72 -2.15 -7.12
CA GLY A 116 10.97 -1.34 -8.08
C GLY A 116 11.29 0.15 -7.94
N MET A 117 11.19 0.72 -6.74
CA MET A 117 11.54 2.13 -6.52
C MET A 117 13.01 2.45 -6.85
N LEU A 118 13.95 1.57 -6.49
CA LEU A 118 15.36 1.76 -6.83
C LEU A 118 15.59 1.78 -8.33
N THR A 119 14.93 0.88 -9.09
CA THR A 119 15.06 0.87 -10.55
C THR A 119 14.58 2.19 -11.17
N ILE A 120 13.49 2.76 -10.66
CA ILE A 120 13.02 4.08 -11.10
C ILE A 120 14.02 5.15 -10.71
N PHE A 121 14.50 5.15 -9.47
CA PHE A 121 15.48 6.13 -8.98
C PHE A 121 16.74 6.16 -9.86
N PHE A 122 17.32 4.99 -10.19
CA PHE A 122 18.49 4.94 -11.06
C PHE A 122 18.19 5.29 -12.52
N SER A 123 16.94 5.17 -12.98
CA SER A 123 16.56 5.59 -14.33
C SER A 123 16.47 7.12 -14.48
N VAL A 124 16.18 7.83 -13.38
CA VAL A 124 16.01 9.29 -13.39
C VAL A 124 17.28 10.07 -13.03
N LEU A 125 18.37 9.37 -12.74
CA LEU A 125 19.71 9.94 -12.58
C LEU A 125 20.44 9.96 -13.92
#